data_AF-A0A2R6JC34-F1
#
_entry.id   AF-A0A2R6JC34-F1
#
_cell.length_a   1.000
_cell.length_b   1.000
_cell.length_c   1.000
_cell.angle_alpha   90.00
_cell.angle_beta   90.00
_cell.angle_gamma   90.00
#
_symmetry.space_group_name_H-M   'P 1'
#
loop_
_entity.id
_entity.type
_entity.pdbx_description
1 polymer ?
#
loop_
_entity_poly.entity_id
_entity_poly.type
_entity_poly.pdbx_seq_one_letter_code
_entity_poly.pdbx_strand_id
1 'polypeptide(L)'
;MTIDPEFETTREHEGQEHDVDVWGPTDPPEKLGIRGTHVAVDFDICIADGACLEDCPVDVFEWVDTPGHPESEIKANPTNEEQCIDCMLCVDVCPVDAVDVDPGRAGRI
;
A
#
# COMPACT_ATOMS: atom_id res chain seq x y z
N MET A 1 14.51 -1.18 0.10
CA MET A 1 14.02 -1.69 1.40
C MET A 1 12.67 -2.31 1.10
N THR A 2 12.29 -3.37 1.81
CA THR A 2 10.95 -3.97 1.69
C THR A 2 10.03 -3.36 2.74
N ILE A 3 8.72 -3.40 2.52
CA ILE A 3 7.70 -3.05 3.50
C ILE A 3 7.90 -3.85 4.81
N ASP A 4 7.58 -3.23 5.95
CA ASP A 4 7.62 -3.89 7.26
C ASP A 4 6.37 -4.76 7.44
N PRO A 5 6.46 -6.11 7.46
CA PRO A 5 5.29 -6.97 7.61
C PRO A 5 4.64 -6.88 8.99
N GLU A 6 5.28 -6.25 9.99
CA GLU A 6 4.71 -6.06 11.34
C GLU A 6 4.20 -4.63 11.56
N PHE A 7 3.96 -3.85 10.49
CA PHE A 7 3.62 -2.42 10.57
C PHE A 7 2.44 -2.08 11.50
N GLU A 8 1.42 -2.94 11.59
CA GLU A 8 0.27 -2.73 12.49
C GLU A 8 0.68 -2.59 13.98
N THR A 9 1.85 -3.11 14.34
CA THR A 9 2.40 -3.08 15.70
C THR A 9 3.58 -2.13 15.87
N THR A 10 4.29 -1.84 14.78
CA THR A 10 5.51 -1.01 14.79
C THR A 10 5.24 0.45 14.42
N ARG A 11 4.11 0.73 13.75
CA ARG A 11 3.70 2.06 13.28
C ARG A 11 2.45 2.55 14.00
N GLU A 12 2.26 3.86 14.01
CA GLU A 12 1.07 4.52 14.56
C GLU A 12 -0.04 4.55 13.51
N HIS A 13 -1.26 4.17 13.88
CA HIS A 13 -2.45 4.37 13.05
C HIS A 13 -2.83 5.85 13.11
N GLU A 14 -2.67 6.56 12.00
CA GLU A 14 -2.86 8.02 11.92
C GLU A 14 -4.23 8.42 11.32
N GLY A 15 -5.05 7.44 10.92
CA GLY A 15 -6.40 7.65 10.44
C GLY A 15 -6.69 6.92 9.13
N GLN A 16 -7.56 7.51 8.30
CA GLN A 16 -7.99 6.96 7.01
C GLN A 16 -7.91 8.03 5.92
N GLU A 17 -7.44 7.64 4.74
CA GLU A 17 -7.32 8.48 3.55
C GLU A 17 -7.54 7.61 2.31
N HIS A 18 -8.25 8.10 1.28
CA HIS A 18 -8.57 7.33 0.06
C HIS A 18 -9.13 5.93 0.36
N ASP A 19 -10.09 5.88 1.30
CA ASP A 19 -10.83 4.68 1.72
C ASP A 19 -9.98 3.57 2.36
N VAL A 20 -8.75 3.87 2.78
CA VAL A 20 -7.84 2.92 3.44
C VAL A 20 -7.23 3.50 4.71
N ASP A 21 -6.83 2.63 5.63
CA ASP A 21 -6.09 3.03 6.82
C ASP A 21 -4.70 3.57 6.49
N VAL A 22 -4.22 4.54 7.27
CA VAL A 22 -2.91 5.16 7.13
C VAL A 22 -2.05 4.86 8.36
N TRP A 23 -0.86 4.33 8.10
CA TRP A 23 0.11 3.93 9.11
C TRP A 23 1.39 4.77 8.98
N GLY A 24 1.60 5.62 9.99
CA GLY A 24 2.65 6.63 10.02
C GLY A 24 4.05 6.10 10.31
N PRO A 25 5.06 6.97 10.41
CA PRO A 25 4.93 8.43 10.45
C PRO A 25 4.63 9.02 9.08
N THR A 26 3.69 9.96 9.01
CA THR A 26 3.49 10.82 7.84
C THR A 26 4.14 12.20 8.05
N ASP A 27 4.94 12.63 7.07
CA ASP A 27 5.51 13.98 6.97
C ASP A 27 5.52 14.40 5.49
N PRO A 28 4.35 14.74 4.93
CA PRO A 28 4.23 15.02 3.50
C PRO A 28 5.04 16.26 3.07
N PRO A 29 5.62 16.26 1.86
CA PRO A 29 5.47 15.25 0.81
C PRO A 29 6.54 14.15 0.85
N GLU A 30 7.51 14.22 1.75
CA GLU A 30 8.72 13.36 1.72
C GLU A 30 8.50 12.01 2.38
N LYS A 31 7.58 11.94 3.36
CA LYS A 31 7.16 10.70 4.00
C LYS A 31 5.66 10.62 4.02
N LEU A 32 5.16 9.53 3.49
CA LEU A 32 3.75 9.25 3.36
C LEU A 32 3.40 7.99 4.14
N GLY A 33 4.33 7.10 4.50
CA GLY A 33 4.00 5.89 5.26
C GLY A 33 3.21 4.85 4.47
N ILE A 34 2.51 3.95 5.17
CA ILE A 34 1.82 2.78 4.59
C ILE A 34 0.32 3.01 4.50
N ARG A 35 -0.30 2.58 3.39
CA ARG A 35 -1.75 2.61 3.14
C ARG A 35 -2.31 1.21 3.13
N GLY A 36 -3.48 1.03 3.74
CA GLY A 36 -4.20 -0.24 3.79
C GLY A 36 -3.81 -1.11 4.98
N THR A 37 -4.60 -2.15 5.20
CA THR A 37 -4.49 -3.07 6.33
C THR A 37 -4.38 -4.50 5.82
N HIS A 38 -5.38 -5.02 5.11
CA HIS A 38 -5.34 -6.34 4.49
C HIS A 38 -4.35 -6.40 3.33
N VAL A 39 -4.43 -5.39 2.46
CA VAL A 39 -3.46 -5.16 1.39
C VAL A 39 -2.80 -3.83 1.70
N ALA A 40 -1.52 -3.87 2.04
CA ALA A 40 -0.79 -2.71 2.47
C ALA A 40 0.24 -2.29 1.41
N VAL A 41 0.36 -0.99 1.15
CA VAL A 41 1.35 -0.41 0.23
C VAL A 41 2.15 0.66 0.96
N ASP A 42 3.48 0.48 1.02
CA ASP A 42 4.39 1.51 1.55
C ASP A 42 4.65 2.56 0.47
N PHE A 43 4.09 3.77 0.65
CA PHE A 43 4.26 4.84 -0.32
C PHE A 43 5.67 5.42 -0.32
N ASP A 44 6.43 5.22 0.77
CA ASP A 44 7.83 5.63 0.87
C ASP A 44 8.75 4.71 0.07
N ILE A 45 8.22 3.58 -0.43
CA ILE A 45 8.95 2.59 -1.25
C ILE A 45 8.36 2.49 -2.66
N CYS A 46 7.04 2.64 -2.81
CA CYS A 46 6.34 2.52 -4.09
C CYS A 46 6.90 3.51 -5.13
N ILE A 47 7.38 3.00 -6.27
CA ILE A 47 7.95 3.79 -7.38
C ILE A 47 6.98 4.00 -8.55
N ALA A 48 5.69 3.75 -8.35
CA ALA A 48 4.67 3.77 -9.40
C ALA A 48 4.96 2.86 -10.60
N ASP A 49 5.48 1.65 -10.35
CA ASP A 49 5.76 0.67 -11.40
C ASP A 49 4.47 0.25 -12.15
N GLY A 50 3.39 -0.04 -11.40
CA GLY A 50 2.07 -0.32 -11.95
C GLY A 50 1.74 -1.78 -12.19
N ALA A 51 2.70 -2.72 -12.09
CA ALA A 51 2.42 -4.15 -12.27
C ALA A 51 1.32 -4.67 -11.33
N CYS A 52 1.23 -4.16 -10.10
CA CYS A 52 0.16 -4.53 -9.18
C CYS A 52 -1.24 -4.10 -9.65
N LEU A 53 -1.38 -3.00 -10.39
CA LEU A 53 -2.65 -2.61 -11.01
C LEU A 53 -2.96 -3.48 -12.23
N GLU A 54 -1.96 -3.77 -13.06
CA GLU A 54 -2.16 -4.52 -14.30
C GLU A 54 -2.47 -6.00 -14.06
N ASP A 55 -1.81 -6.62 -13.08
CA ASP A 55 -1.89 -8.06 -12.83
C ASP A 55 -2.96 -8.43 -11.77
N CYS A 56 -3.54 -7.47 -11.05
CA CYS A 56 -4.58 -7.76 -10.06
C CYS A 56 -5.87 -8.21 -10.75
N PRO A 57 -6.35 -9.46 -10.53
CA PRO A 57 -7.53 -9.97 -11.23
C PRO A 57 -8.86 -9.40 -10.70
N VAL A 58 -8.82 -8.62 -9.61
CA VAL A 58 -9.98 -8.09 -8.88
C VAL A 58 -9.85 -6.59 -8.59
N ASP A 59 -8.97 -5.88 -9.31
CA ASP A 59 -8.87 -4.42 -9.29
C ASP A 59 -8.75 -3.79 -7.88
N VAL A 60 -7.85 -4.33 -7.04
CA VAL A 60 -7.62 -3.83 -5.67
C VAL A 60 -7.10 -2.39 -5.64
N PHE A 61 -6.28 -2.03 -6.62
CA PHE A 61 -5.45 -0.83 -6.57
C PHE A 61 -5.97 0.29 -7.49
N GLU A 62 -5.87 1.54 -7.01
CA GLU A 62 -6.12 2.75 -7.79
C GLU A 62 -4.90 3.67 -7.75
N TRP A 63 -4.77 4.56 -8.73
CA TRP A 63 -3.74 5.60 -8.69
C TRP A 63 -4.19 6.78 -7.83
N VAL A 64 -3.32 7.21 -6.91
CA VAL A 64 -3.48 8.46 -6.16
C VAL A 64 -2.28 9.37 -6.42
N ASP A 65 -2.53 10.69 -6.47
CA ASP A 65 -1.49 11.69 -6.69
C ASP A 65 -0.70 11.94 -5.40
N THR A 66 0.64 11.93 -5.50
CA THR A 66 1.57 12.23 -4.41
C THR A 66 2.64 13.24 -4.87
N PRO A 67 2.24 14.48 -5.21
CA PRO A 67 3.14 15.44 -5.82
C PRO A 67 4.28 15.83 -4.87
N GLY A 68 5.51 15.84 -5.39
CA GLY A 68 6.72 16.20 -4.66
C GLY A 68 7.34 15.07 -3.85
N HIS A 69 6.79 13.85 -3.86
CA HIS A 69 7.38 12.71 -3.18
C HIS A 69 8.62 12.19 -3.94
N PRO A 70 9.74 11.88 -3.25
CA PRO A 70 11.00 11.55 -3.90
C PRO A 70 10.96 10.30 -4.80
N GLU A 71 10.20 9.26 -4.41
CA GLU A 71 10.14 8.00 -5.17
C GLU A 71 9.24 8.05 -6.41
N SER A 72 8.10 8.78 -6.36
CA SER A 72 7.18 8.93 -7.49
C SER A 72 6.08 9.96 -7.18
N GLU A 73 5.57 10.62 -8.23
CA GLU A 73 4.48 11.63 -8.13
C GLU A 73 3.07 11.03 -8.04
N ILE A 74 2.94 9.71 -8.18
CA ILE A 74 1.69 8.94 -8.01
C ILE A 74 2.00 7.64 -7.26
N LYS A 75 0.99 7.02 -6.63
CA LYS A 75 1.13 5.75 -5.88
C LYS A 75 -0.03 4.81 -6.16
N ALA A 76 0.23 3.51 -6.05
CA ALA A 76 -0.80 2.49 -6.06
C ALA A 76 -1.45 2.43 -4.66
N ASN A 77 -2.68 2.94 -4.54
CA ASN A 77 -3.48 2.90 -3.31
C ASN A 77 -4.35 1.64 -3.30
N PRO A 78 -4.37 0.83 -2.24
CA PRO A 78 -5.17 -0.39 -2.16
C PRO A 78 -6.65 -0.10 -1.81
N THR A 79 -7.29 0.84 -2.52
CA THR A 79 -8.65 1.35 -2.24
C THR A 79 -9.69 0.24 -2.06
N ASN A 80 -9.56 -0.87 -2.80
CA ASN A 80 -10.48 -1.98 -2.80
C ASN A 80 -9.92 -3.22 -2.07
N GLU A 81 -9.15 -3.03 -0.99
CA GLU A 81 -8.50 -4.14 -0.27
C GLU A 81 -9.47 -5.21 0.29
N GLU A 82 -10.75 -4.86 0.46
CA GLU A 82 -11.82 -5.81 0.80
C GLU A 82 -12.10 -6.86 -0.30
N GLN A 83 -11.72 -6.58 -1.55
CA GLN A 83 -11.91 -7.48 -2.69
C GLN A 83 -10.73 -8.46 -2.88
N CYS A 84 -9.64 -8.28 -2.14
CA CYS A 84 -8.45 -9.10 -2.28
C CYS A 84 -8.77 -10.59 -2.04
N ILE A 85 -8.24 -11.43 -2.94
CA ILE A 85 -8.44 -12.89 -2.94
C ILE A 85 -7.19 -13.67 -2.53
N ASP A 86 -6.24 -13.00 -1.86
CA ASP A 86 -5.00 -13.62 -1.34
C ASP A 86 -4.15 -14.33 -2.40
N CYS A 87 -4.16 -13.83 -3.65
CA CYS A 87 -3.43 -14.47 -4.74
C CYS A 87 -1.91 -14.22 -4.71
N MET A 88 -1.46 -13.25 -3.92
CA MET A 88 -0.05 -12.84 -3.72
C MET A 88 0.69 -12.32 -4.96
N LEU A 89 0.02 -12.19 -6.11
CA LEU A 89 0.64 -11.70 -7.35
C LEU A 89 1.25 -10.31 -7.18
N CYS A 90 0.54 -9.37 -6.57
CA CYS A 90 1.01 -8.00 -6.35
C CYS A 90 2.28 -7.91 -5.48
N VAL A 91 2.45 -8.86 -4.55
CA VAL A 91 3.65 -8.98 -3.71
C VAL A 91 4.82 -9.47 -4.57
N ASP A 92 4.61 -10.51 -5.37
CA ASP A 92 5.65 -11.13 -6.20
C ASP A 92 6.11 -10.26 -7.38
N VAL A 93 5.22 -9.46 -7.97
CA VAL A 93 5.54 -8.63 -9.16
C VAL A 93 6.12 -7.27 -8.81
N CYS A 94 5.98 -6.81 -7.56
CA CYS A 94 6.47 -5.50 -7.16
C CYS A 94 8.01 -5.49 -7.16
N PRO A 95 8.68 -4.68 -8.01
CA PRO A 95 10.14 -4.73 -8.14
C PRO A 95 10.91 -4.19 -6.93
N VAL A 96 10.20 -3.53 -6.00
CA VAL A 96 10.75 -2.85 -4.82
C VAL A 96 10.16 -3.39 -3.53
N ASP A 97 9.39 -4.48 -3.57
CA ASP A 97 8.74 -5.10 -2.41
C ASP A 97 7.96 -4.09 -1.54
N ALA A 98 7.19 -3.21 -2.17
CA ALA A 98 6.40 -2.18 -1.50
C ALA A 98 5.02 -2.65 -1.03
N VAL A 99 4.61 -3.87 -1.40
CA VAL A 99 3.26 -4.41 -1.14
C VAL A 99 3.36 -5.57 -0.16
N ASP A 100 2.49 -5.57 0.85
CA ASP A 100 2.29 -6.67 1.78
C ASP A 100 0.82 -7.12 1.76
N VAL A 101 0.58 -8.42 1.85
CA VAL A 101 -0.77 -9.01 1.93
C VAL A 101 -0.78 -10.04 3.03
N ASP A 102 -1.64 -9.83 4.03
CA ASP A 102 -1.81 -10.76 5.16
C ASP A 102 -3.28 -11.19 5.27
N PRO A 103 -3.64 -12.44 4.92
CA PRO A 103 -5.02 -12.95 5.02
C PRO A 103 -5.59 -12.87 6.44
N GLY A 104 -4.73 -12.84 7.46
CA GLY A 104 -5.12 -12.62 8.85
C GLY A 104 -5.72 -11.24 9.09
N ARG A 105 -5.42 -10.24 8.24
CA ARG A 105 -5.90 -8.86 8.30
C ARG A 105 -7.22 -8.60 7.57
N ALA A 106 -7.73 -9.54 6.77
CA ALA A 106 -8.95 -9.34 5.97
C ALA A 106 -10.19 -8.87 6.79
N GLY A 107 -10.28 -9.23 8.07
CA GLY A 107 -11.36 -8.79 8.98
C GLY A 107 -11.04 -7.55 9.81
N ARG A 108 -9.96 -6.84 9.50
CA ARG A 108 -9.47 -5.65 10.23
C ARG A 108 -9.53 -4.36 9.40
N ILE A 109 -10.10 -4.43 8.20
CA ILE A 109 -10.42 -3.28 7.34
C ILE A 109 -11.63 -2.53 7.91
#